data_AF-A0A956BIA2-F1
#
_entry.id   AF-A0A956BIA2-F1
#
_cell.length_a   1.000
_cell.length_b   1.000
_cell.length_c   1.000
_cell.angle_alpha   90.00
_cell.angle_beta   90.00
_cell.angle_gamma   90.00
#
_symmetry.space_group_name_H-M   'P 1'
#
loop_
_entity.id
_entity.type
_entity.pdbx_description
1 polymer ?
#
loop_
_entity_poly.entity_id
_entity_poly.type
_entity_poly.pdbx_seq_one_letter_code
_entity_poly.pdbx_strand_id
1 'polypeptide(L)'
;MFSRFFIERPVFSSVLSLLILLAGGVAIFVLPIDRYPEITPPTIQISATYPGADAETVATSVAAPIEQQLSGIENLLYFSSTSANNGSVSITATFEIGTDQDIAAVDVQNRLSVAEPQLPSEVVRNGITVTKSSANILAVTTLQAGEGTGYDDIYLSNYATINLLDRIKRVEGVGNAEVFG
;
A
#
# COMPACT_ATOMS: atom_id res chain seq x y z
N MET A 1 -31.24 39.73 21.09
CA MET A 1 -31.39 40.62 19.92
C MET A 1 -31.15 39.91 18.58
N PHE A 2 -30.27 38.90 18.47
CA PHE A 2 -30.01 38.16 17.21
C PHE A 2 -31.27 37.51 16.60
N SER A 3 -32.08 36.80 17.41
CA SER A 3 -33.27 36.09 16.92
C SER A 3 -34.37 37.02 16.38
N ARG A 4 -34.46 38.27 16.87
CA ARG A 4 -35.51 39.22 16.45
C ARG A 4 -35.37 39.61 14.96
N PHE A 5 -34.13 39.68 14.46
CA PHE A 5 -33.83 39.97 13.05
C PHE A 5 -34.39 38.92 12.08
N PHE A 6 -34.26 37.63 12.43
CA PHE A 6 -34.76 36.50 11.63
C PHE A 6 -36.29 36.36 11.69
N ILE A 7 -36.91 36.78 12.81
CA ILE A 7 -38.37 36.79 12.99
C ILE A 7 -39.01 37.91 12.17
N GLU A 8 -38.43 39.11 12.20
CA GLU A 8 -38.94 40.27 11.45
C GLU A 8 -38.72 40.15 9.94
N ARG A 9 -37.81 39.27 9.48
CA ARG A 9 -37.46 39.05 8.06
C ARG A 9 -37.56 37.57 7.65
N PRO A 10 -38.77 37.01 7.51
CA PRO A 10 -38.98 35.58 7.24
C PRO A 10 -38.35 35.11 5.92
N VAL A 11 -38.37 35.94 4.87
CA VAL A 11 -37.75 35.60 3.57
C VAL A 11 -36.23 35.39 3.71
N PHE A 12 -35.55 36.22 4.50
CA PHE A 12 -34.10 36.10 4.72
C PHE A 12 -33.76 34.77 5.40
N SER A 13 -34.52 34.41 6.44
CA SER A 13 -34.39 33.15 7.16
C SER A 13 -34.61 31.93 6.25
N SER A 14 -35.63 31.98 5.38
CA SER A 14 -35.90 30.92 4.41
C SER A 14 -34.79 30.77 3.37
N VAL A 15 -34.25 31.87 2.85
CA VAL A 15 -33.13 31.83 1.89
C VAL A 15 -31.88 31.25 2.54
N LEU A 16 -31.56 31.64 3.77
CA LEU A 16 -30.40 31.11 4.49
C LEU A 16 -30.55 29.60 4.75
N SER A 17 -31.75 29.16 5.17
CA SER A 17 -32.04 27.73 5.33
C SER A 17 -31.89 26.96 4.01
N LEU A 18 -32.39 27.53 2.91
CA LEU A 18 -32.25 26.93 1.58
C LEU A 18 -30.79 26.84 1.14
N LEU A 19 -29.97 27.86 1.41
CA LEU A 19 -28.53 27.83 1.12
C LEU A 19 -27.81 26.73 1.92
N ILE A 20 -28.13 26.56 3.20
CA ILE A 20 -27.57 25.48 4.02
C ILE A 20 -27.99 24.11 3.47
N LEU A 21 -29.25 23.96 3.07
CA LEU A 21 -29.79 22.72 2.51
C LEU A 21 -29.13 22.39 1.16
N LEU A 22 -28.95 23.38 0.28
CA LEU A 22 -28.24 23.21 -0.98
C LEU A 22 -26.77 22.84 -0.75
N ALA A 23 -26.08 23.52 0.16
CA ALA A 23 -24.69 23.21 0.50
C ALA A 23 -24.55 21.79 1.08
N GLY A 24 -25.44 21.40 2.00
CA GLY A 24 -25.49 20.03 2.53
C GLY A 24 -25.84 19.00 1.47
N GLY A 25 -26.77 19.33 0.56
CA GLY A 25 -27.13 18.49 -0.59
C GLY A 25 -25.94 18.23 -1.50
N VAL A 26 -25.17 19.27 -1.86
CA VAL A 26 -23.94 19.10 -2.64
C VAL A 26 -22.88 18.30 -1.88
N ALA A 27 -22.70 18.55 -0.59
CA ALA A 27 -21.71 17.85 0.23
C ALA A 27 -21.97 16.34 0.28
N ILE A 28 -23.24 15.90 0.33
CA ILE A 28 -23.61 14.47 0.31
C ILE A 28 -23.12 13.77 -0.98
N PHE A 29 -23.08 14.47 -2.12
CA PHE A 29 -22.64 13.88 -3.39
C PHE A 29 -21.13 13.95 -3.61
N VAL A 30 -20.43 14.84 -2.92
CA VAL A 30 -18.99 15.09 -3.14
C VAL A 30 -18.12 14.41 -2.09
N LEU A 31 -18.62 14.22 -0.87
CA LEU A 31 -17.82 13.63 0.20
C LEU A 31 -17.57 12.13 -0.03
N PRO A 32 -16.32 11.65 0.11
CA PRO A 32 -16.00 10.23 0.10
C PRO A 32 -16.73 9.49 1.24
N ILE A 33 -17.10 8.24 0.98
CA ILE A 33 -17.77 7.37 1.96
C ILE A 33 -16.79 6.27 2.36
N ASP A 34 -16.25 6.38 3.58
CA ASP A 34 -15.38 5.37 4.18
C ASP A 34 -16.07 4.63 5.34
N ARG A 35 -15.65 3.38 5.59
CA ARG A 35 -16.21 2.52 6.65
C ARG A 35 -15.71 2.92 8.04
N TYR A 36 -14.47 3.37 8.12
CA TYR A 36 -13.80 3.90 9.31
C TYR A 36 -12.81 4.98 8.83
N PRO A 37 -12.47 5.97 9.68
CA PRO A 37 -11.29 6.78 9.41
C PRO A 37 -10.04 5.91 9.33
N GLU A 38 -8.99 6.39 8.69
CA GLU A 38 -7.68 5.71 8.62
C GLU A 38 -7.06 5.58 10.02
N ILE A 39 -7.39 4.50 10.71
CA ILE A 39 -6.86 4.16 12.04
C ILE A 39 -5.70 3.15 11.96
N THR A 40 -5.41 2.64 10.76
CA THR A 40 -4.33 1.67 10.54
C THR A 40 -3.04 2.39 10.18
N PRO A 41 -1.94 2.14 10.92
CA PRO A 41 -0.61 2.60 10.57
C PRO A 41 -0.25 2.24 9.11
N PRO A 42 0.26 3.18 8.29
CA PRO A 42 0.72 2.86 6.95
C PRO A 42 1.98 1.99 6.99
N THR A 43 2.10 1.07 6.03
CA THR A 43 3.24 0.14 5.95
C THR A 43 3.90 0.17 4.58
N ILE A 44 5.23 0.07 4.57
CA ILE A 44 6.06 -0.10 3.37
C ILE A 44 6.80 -1.43 3.49
N GLN A 45 6.74 -2.24 2.45
CA GLN A 45 7.40 -3.53 2.39
C GLN A 45 8.61 -3.46 1.44
N ILE A 46 9.74 -3.94 1.93
CA ILE A 46 10.99 -4.05 1.18
C ILE A 46 11.28 -5.53 1.02
N SER A 47 11.49 -5.96 -0.22
CA SER A 47 11.75 -7.36 -0.55
C SER A 47 13.02 -7.47 -1.39
N ALA A 48 13.89 -8.38 -1.01
CA ALA A 48 15.13 -8.67 -1.72
C ALA A 48 15.44 -10.17 -1.68
N THR A 49 16.27 -10.63 -2.61
CA THR A 49 16.65 -12.04 -2.71
C THR A 49 18.15 -12.17 -2.89
N TYR A 50 18.78 -12.97 -2.02
CA TYR A 50 20.16 -13.42 -2.13
C TYR A 50 20.21 -14.92 -2.46
N PRO A 51 20.23 -15.31 -3.75
CA PRO A 51 20.14 -16.71 -4.15
C PRO A 51 21.32 -17.53 -3.60
N GLY A 52 20.99 -18.66 -2.99
CA GLY A 52 21.99 -19.61 -2.46
C GLY A 52 22.52 -19.29 -1.06
N ALA A 53 22.04 -18.22 -0.41
CA ALA A 53 22.35 -17.91 0.98
C ALA A 53 21.32 -18.55 1.94
N ASP A 54 21.78 -18.94 3.12
CA ASP A 54 20.93 -19.37 4.24
C ASP A 54 20.35 -18.16 5.01
N ALA A 55 19.34 -18.39 5.85
CA ALA A 55 18.62 -17.31 6.52
C ALA A 55 19.54 -16.43 7.38
N GLU A 56 20.55 -17.00 8.04
CA GLU A 56 21.48 -16.27 8.89
C GLU A 56 22.37 -15.33 8.06
N THR A 57 22.90 -15.81 6.94
CA THR A 57 23.71 -15.00 6.02
C THR A 57 22.87 -13.86 5.45
N VAL A 58 21.62 -14.13 5.07
CA VAL A 58 20.70 -13.10 4.56
C VAL A 58 20.39 -12.05 5.62
N ALA A 59 20.11 -12.47 6.85
CA ALA A 59 19.81 -11.57 7.96
C ALA A 59 20.98 -10.62 8.25
N THR A 60 22.20 -11.15 8.30
CA THR A 60 23.40 -10.37 8.64
C THR A 60 23.94 -9.54 7.48
N SER A 61 23.89 -10.05 6.24
CA SER A 61 24.53 -9.41 5.08
C SER A 61 23.58 -8.55 4.25
N VAL A 62 22.26 -8.73 4.38
CA VAL A 62 21.24 -8.00 3.62
C VAL A 62 20.28 -7.25 4.53
N ALA A 63 19.66 -7.92 5.49
CA ALA A 63 18.66 -7.28 6.34
C ALA A 63 19.28 -6.21 7.25
N ALA A 64 20.33 -6.56 8.01
CA ALA A 64 20.98 -5.66 8.96
C ALA A 64 21.46 -4.31 8.34
N PRO A 65 22.15 -4.28 7.18
CA PRO A 65 22.53 -3.02 6.55
C PRO A 65 21.33 -2.14 6.16
N ILE A 66 20.24 -2.75 5.68
CA ILE A 66 19.01 -2.03 5.32
C ILE A 66 18.36 -1.46 6.59
N GLU A 67 18.17 -2.29 7.61
CA GLU A 67 17.57 -1.91 8.91
C GLU A 67 18.32 -0.75 9.59
N GLN A 68 19.65 -0.78 9.51
CA GLN A 68 20.49 0.29 10.06
C GLN A 68 20.21 1.65 9.38
N GLN A 69 19.95 1.67 8.07
CA GLN A 69 19.57 2.90 7.37
C GLN A 69 18.10 3.29 7.60
N LEU A 70 17.21 2.33 7.79
CA LEU A 70 15.78 2.58 8.07
C LEU A 70 15.56 3.30 9.40
N SER A 71 16.41 3.05 10.41
CA SER A 71 16.30 3.66 11.74
C SER A 71 16.40 5.20 11.74
N GLY A 72 16.83 5.81 10.64
CA GLY A 72 16.91 7.26 10.45
C GLY A 72 15.71 7.90 9.74
N ILE A 73 14.63 7.16 9.48
CA ILE A 73 13.44 7.70 8.82
C ILE A 73 12.51 8.32 9.87
N GLU A 74 11.99 9.51 9.56
CA GLU A 74 11.00 10.18 10.41
C GLU A 74 9.67 9.42 10.42
N ASN A 75 8.96 9.48 11.55
CA ASN A 75 7.65 8.84 11.73
C ASN A 75 7.64 7.30 11.60
N LEU A 76 8.81 6.65 11.61
CA LEU A 76 8.91 5.19 11.67
C LEU A 76 8.59 4.72 13.10
N LEU A 77 7.50 3.95 13.26
CA LEU A 77 7.12 3.37 14.55
C LEU A 77 7.98 2.15 14.89
N TYR A 78 8.04 1.20 13.97
CA TYR A 78 8.80 -0.02 14.09
C TYR A 78 8.99 -0.66 12.72
N PHE A 79 9.89 -1.62 12.65
CA PHE A 79 10.00 -2.51 11.51
C PHE A 79 10.12 -3.96 11.98
N SER A 80 9.72 -4.89 11.14
CA SER A 80 9.96 -6.31 11.31
C SER A 80 10.61 -6.88 10.06
N SER A 81 11.59 -7.76 10.23
CA SER A 81 12.26 -8.43 9.13
C SER A 81 12.11 -9.94 9.26
N THR A 82 11.97 -10.61 8.12
CA THR A 82 11.89 -12.06 8.02
C THR A 82 12.85 -12.50 6.94
N SER A 83 13.82 -13.33 7.31
CA SER A 83 14.79 -13.94 6.39
C SER A 83 14.54 -15.44 6.32
N ALA A 84 14.56 -16.00 5.12
CA ALA A 84 14.28 -17.42 4.89
C ALA A 84 15.45 -18.14 4.21
N ASN A 85 15.54 -19.45 4.42
CA ASN A 85 16.64 -20.31 3.91
C ASN A 85 16.66 -20.48 2.38
N ASN A 86 15.68 -19.95 1.68
CA ASN A 86 15.65 -19.85 0.22
C ASN A 86 16.36 -18.59 -0.30
N GLY A 87 16.96 -17.78 0.57
CA GLY A 87 17.63 -16.54 0.21
C GLY A 87 16.73 -15.31 0.21
N SER A 88 15.42 -15.43 0.45
CA SER A 88 14.52 -14.26 0.46
C SER A 88 14.55 -13.53 1.80
N VAL A 89 14.52 -12.20 1.73
CA VAL A 89 14.28 -11.31 2.87
C VAL A 89 13.10 -10.40 2.59
N SER A 90 12.25 -10.22 3.60
CA SER A 90 11.19 -9.23 3.59
C SER A 90 11.25 -8.39 4.86
N ILE A 91 11.25 -7.06 4.70
CA ILE A 91 11.25 -6.09 5.80
C ILE A 91 9.97 -5.26 5.67
N THR A 92 9.17 -5.22 6.73
CA THR A 92 7.96 -4.41 6.81
C THR A 92 8.23 -3.25 7.76
N ALA A 93 8.24 -2.03 7.22
CA ALA A 93 8.37 -0.79 7.97
C ALA A 93 6.98 -0.19 8.22
N THR A 94 6.66 0.06 9.49
CA THR A 94 5.37 0.61 9.93
C THR A 94 5.55 2.03 10.42
N PHE A 95 4.71 2.94 9.93
CA PHE A 95 4.80 4.38 10.16
C PHE A 95 3.68 4.91 11.07
N GLU A 96 3.85 6.10 11.62
CA GLU A 96 2.82 6.77 12.42
C GLU A 96 1.56 7.06 11.60
N ILE A 97 0.40 7.01 12.27
CA ILE A 97 -0.90 7.34 11.67
C ILE A 97 -0.90 8.79 11.20
N GLY A 98 -1.30 9.03 9.96
CA GLY A 98 -1.26 10.35 9.32
C GLY A 98 0.01 10.62 8.50
N THR A 99 0.98 9.70 8.49
CA THR A 99 2.12 9.75 7.56
C THR A 99 1.64 9.47 6.14
N ASP A 100 2.05 10.30 5.19
CA ASP A 100 1.79 10.07 3.77
C ASP A 100 2.58 8.85 3.27
N GLN A 101 1.88 7.85 2.75
CA GLN A 101 2.49 6.58 2.33
C GLN A 101 3.39 6.74 1.10
N ASP A 102 3.17 7.75 0.27
CA ASP A 102 3.96 8.03 -0.93
C ASP A 102 5.30 8.65 -0.52
N ILE A 103 5.26 9.60 0.41
CA ILE A 103 6.47 10.20 1.00
C ILE A 103 7.27 9.15 1.78
N ALA A 104 6.61 8.34 2.61
CA ALA A 104 7.27 7.26 3.33
C ALA A 104 7.97 6.27 2.39
N ALA A 105 7.35 5.92 1.25
CA ALA A 105 7.96 5.06 0.24
C ALA A 105 9.22 5.69 -0.37
N VAL A 106 9.18 6.99 -0.67
CA VAL A 106 10.34 7.75 -1.19
C VAL A 106 11.45 7.81 -0.16
N ASP A 107 11.13 8.06 1.11
CA ASP A 107 12.13 8.11 2.19
C ASP A 107 12.80 6.76 2.41
N VAL A 108 12.01 5.68 2.42
CA VAL A 108 12.53 4.30 2.45
C VAL A 108 13.47 4.05 1.26
N GLN A 109 13.06 4.44 0.05
CA GLN A 109 13.88 4.27 -1.15
C GLN A 109 15.19 5.07 -1.07
N ASN A 110 15.15 6.31 -0.58
CA ASN A 110 16.33 7.15 -0.38
C ASN A 110 17.31 6.52 0.63
N ARG A 111 16.80 5.97 1.74
CA ARG A 111 17.63 5.25 2.72
C ARG A 111 18.20 3.95 2.15
N LEU A 112 17.41 3.24 1.36
CA LEU A 112 17.85 2.01 0.71
C LEU A 112 19.00 2.27 -0.27
N SER A 113 18.94 3.35 -1.06
CA SER A 113 20.03 3.74 -1.97
C SER A 113 21.34 4.07 -1.24
N VAL A 114 21.27 4.50 0.03
CA VAL A 114 22.46 4.69 0.88
C VAL A 114 22.99 3.35 1.41
N ALA A 115 22.12 2.38 1.66
CA ALA A 115 22.49 1.02 2.08
C ALA A 115 23.05 0.18 0.92
N GLU A 116 22.61 0.43 -0.31
CA GLU A 116 22.88 -0.38 -1.50
C GLU A 116 24.36 -0.74 -1.72
N PRO A 117 25.33 0.18 -1.52
CA PRO A 117 26.76 -0.14 -1.68
C PRO A 117 27.31 -1.14 -0.65
N GLN A 118 26.61 -1.33 0.47
CA GLN A 118 26.98 -2.29 1.52
C GLN A 118 26.41 -3.69 1.25
N LEU A 119 25.49 -3.82 0.29
CA LEU A 119 24.83 -5.08 -0.03
C LEU A 119 25.69 -5.94 -0.99
N PRO A 120 25.56 -7.27 -0.92
CA PRO A 120 26.17 -8.16 -1.90
C PRO A 120 25.71 -7.83 -3.32
N SER A 121 26.65 -7.90 -4.27
CA SER A 121 26.42 -7.53 -5.68
C SER A 121 25.30 -8.35 -6.34
N GLU A 122 25.09 -9.58 -5.89
CA GLU A 122 24.08 -10.51 -6.37
C GLU A 122 22.66 -10.03 -6.01
N VAL A 123 22.51 -9.45 -4.81
CA VAL A 123 21.23 -8.90 -4.34
C VAL A 123 20.86 -7.67 -5.16
N VAL A 124 21.82 -6.75 -5.31
CA VAL A 124 21.64 -5.54 -6.13
C VAL A 124 21.29 -5.90 -7.58
N ARG A 125 21.97 -6.90 -8.15
CA ARG A 125 21.71 -7.37 -9.51
C ARG A 125 20.32 -7.99 -9.69
N ASN A 126 19.80 -8.67 -8.66
CA ASN A 126 18.43 -9.20 -8.68
C ASN A 126 17.36 -8.12 -8.47
N GLY A 127 17.76 -6.95 -8.01
CA GLY A 127 16.88 -5.84 -7.70
C GLY A 127 16.27 -5.96 -6.30
N ILE A 128 16.03 -4.80 -5.71
CA ILE A 128 15.33 -4.67 -4.42
C ILE A 128 14.01 -3.98 -4.72
N THR A 129 12.93 -4.57 -4.24
CA THR A 129 11.57 -4.07 -4.51
C THR A 129 11.05 -3.38 -3.27
N VAL A 130 10.54 -2.15 -3.44
CA VAL A 130 9.86 -1.40 -2.39
C VAL A 130 8.41 -1.22 -2.83
N THR A 131 7.47 -1.76 -2.06
CA THR A 131 6.04 -1.66 -2.33
C THR A 131 5.29 -1.06 -1.16
N LYS A 132 4.26 -0.28 -1.48
CA LYS A 132 3.26 0.14 -0.51
C LYS A 132 2.47 -1.11 -0.13
N SER A 133 2.53 -1.49 1.15
CA SER A 133 1.86 -2.69 1.61
C SER A 133 0.62 -2.33 2.42
N SER A 134 -0.40 -3.16 2.28
CA SER A 134 -1.54 -3.22 3.16
C SER A 134 -1.73 -4.68 3.54
N ALA A 135 -1.82 -4.97 4.83
CA ALA A 135 -2.00 -6.34 5.31
C ALA A 135 -3.37 -6.94 4.93
N ASN A 136 -4.30 -6.13 4.41
CA ASN A 136 -5.65 -6.55 4.08
C ASN A 136 -5.77 -6.91 2.59
N ILE A 137 -6.21 -8.13 2.31
CA ILE A 137 -6.65 -8.52 0.97
C ILE A 137 -7.97 -7.81 0.68
N LEU A 138 -7.95 -6.84 -0.24
CA LEU A 138 -9.14 -6.08 -0.64
C LEU A 138 -10.17 -6.98 -1.33
N ALA A 139 -9.72 -7.86 -2.22
CA ALA A 139 -10.57 -8.78 -2.97
C ALA A 139 -9.77 -9.99 -3.45
N VAL A 140 -10.45 -11.13 -3.61
CA VAL A 140 -9.92 -12.31 -4.29
C VAL A 140 -10.82 -12.59 -5.48
N THR A 141 -10.23 -12.68 -6.67
CA THR A 141 -10.93 -13.05 -7.91
C THR A 141 -10.41 -14.39 -8.38
N THR A 142 -11.32 -15.29 -8.74
CA THR A 142 -10.98 -16.63 -9.23
C THR A 142 -11.20 -16.71 -10.74
N LEU A 143 -10.26 -17.34 -11.45
CA LEU A 143 -10.46 -17.75 -12.83
C LEU A 143 -10.93 -19.20 -12.84
N GLN A 144 -11.98 -19.47 -13.60
CA GLN A 144 -12.52 -20.82 -13.76
C GLN A 144 -12.63 -21.16 -15.24
N ALA A 145 -12.18 -22.37 -15.61
CA ALA A 145 -12.36 -22.89 -16.94
C ALA A 145 -13.84 -23.20 -17.21
N GLY A 146 -14.34 -22.82 -18.39
CA GLY A 146 -15.66 -23.24 -18.84
C GLY A 146 -15.70 -24.76 -19.07
N GLU A 147 -16.87 -25.38 -18.85
CA GLU A 147 -17.04 -26.81 -19.06
C GLU A 147 -16.62 -27.23 -20.48
N GLY A 148 -15.85 -28.31 -20.59
CA GLY A 148 -15.41 -28.88 -21.87
C GLY A 148 -14.26 -28.14 -22.56
N THR A 149 -13.70 -27.07 -21.98
CA THR A 149 -12.56 -26.33 -22.57
C THR A 149 -11.21 -27.04 -22.41
N GLY A 150 -11.07 -27.90 -21.40
CA GLY A 150 -9.85 -28.66 -21.13
C GLY A 150 -8.68 -27.81 -20.60
N TYR A 151 -8.93 -26.56 -20.18
CA TYR A 151 -7.91 -25.72 -19.56
C TYR A 151 -7.65 -26.15 -18.13
N ASP A 152 -6.38 -26.37 -17.80
CA ASP A 152 -5.93 -26.72 -16.46
C ASP A 152 -5.53 -25.48 -15.63
N ASP A 153 -5.25 -25.69 -14.35
CA ASP A 153 -4.91 -24.61 -13.41
C ASP A 153 -3.64 -23.86 -13.82
N ILE A 154 -2.68 -24.56 -14.44
CA ILE A 154 -1.43 -23.98 -14.94
C ILE A 154 -1.71 -23.04 -16.11
N TYR A 155 -2.56 -23.45 -17.05
CA TYR A 155 -2.96 -22.60 -18.17
C TYR A 155 -3.67 -21.33 -17.68
N LEU A 156 -4.61 -21.46 -16.74
CA LEU A 156 -5.33 -20.32 -16.16
C LEU A 156 -4.40 -19.37 -15.41
N SER A 157 -3.44 -19.90 -14.64
CA SER A 157 -2.45 -19.10 -13.91
C SER A 157 -1.55 -18.32 -14.87
N ASN A 158 -1.07 -18.96 -15.94
CA ASN A 158 -0.29 -18.28 -16.98
C ASN A 158 -1.12 -17.22 -17.71
N TYR A 159 -2.38 -17.52 -18.03
CA TYR A 159 -3.27 -16.56 -18.67
C TYR A 159 -3.49 -15.33 -17.78
N ALA A 160 -3.70 -15.51 -16.48
CA ALA A 160 -3.82 -14.44 -15.49
C ALA A 160 -2.56 -13.57 -15.46
N THR A 161 -1.39 -14.19 -15.33
CA THR A 161 -0.11 -13.51 -15.23
C THR A 161 0.21 -12.69 -16.49
N ILE A 162 -0.05 -13.26 -17.67
CA ILE A 162 0.31 -12.62 -18.95
C ILE A 162 -0.70 -11.52 -19.35
N ASN A 163 -2.00 -11.74 -19.14
CA ASN A 163 -3.04 -10.88 -19.73
C ASN A 163 -3.75 -9.98 -18.71
N LEU A 164 -3.86 -10.41 -17.46
CA LEU A 164 -4.71 -9.75 -16.45
C LEU A 164 -3.90 -9.00 -15.40
N LEU A 165 -2.81 -9.59 -14.90
CA LEU A 165 -2.06 -9.09 -13.75
C LEU A 165 -1.64 -7.63 -13.93
N ASP A 166 -0.98 -7.31 -15.03
CA ASP A 166 -0.51 -5.95 -15.32
C ASP A 166 -1.64 -4.95 -15.54
N ARG A 167 -2.81 -5.41 -15.98
CA ARG A 167 -3.99 -4.55 -16.15
C ARG A 167 -4.60 -4.22 -14.80
N ILE A 168 -4.69 -5.21 -13.90
CA ILE A 168 -5.22 -5.04 -12.55
C ILE A 168 -4.30 -4.12 -11.73
N LYS A 169 -2.97 -4.32 -11.80
CA LYS A 169 -1.98 -3.48 -11.11
C LYS A 169 -2.02 -2.00 -11.51
N ARG A 170 -2.61 -1.66 -12.67
CA ARG A 170 -2.73 -0.27 -13.15
C ARG A 170 -4.04 0.41 -12.77
N VAL A 171 -4.99 -0.32 -12.19
CA VAL A 171 -6.25 0.28 -11.74
C VAL A 171 -5.97 1.16 -10.53
N GLU A 172 -6.51 2.38 -10.55
CA GLU A 172 -6.39 3.32 -9.43
C GLU A 172 -6.93 2.70 -8.13
N GLY A 173 -6.17 2.81 -7.05
CA GLY A 173 -6.49 2.21 -5.74
C GLY A 173 -5.97 0.78 -5.54
N VAL A 174 -5.39 0.14 -6.55
CA VAL A 174 -4.72 -1.17 -6.38
C VAL A 174 -3.27 -0.97 -5.95
N GLY A 175 -2.94 -1.40 -4.72
CA GLY A 175 -1.56 -1.36 -4.21
C GLY A 175 -0.67 -2.49 -4.74
N ASN A 176 -1.14 -3.74 -4.61
CA ASN A 176 -0.49 -4.92 -5.17
C ASN A 176 -1.55 -5.91 -5.69
N ALA A 177 -1.18 -6.72 -6.67
CA ALA A 177 -1.96 -7.84 -7.14
C ALA A 177 -1.03 -9.04 -7.35
N GLU A 178 -1.48 -10.21 -6.92
CA GLU A 178 -0.72 -11.46 -6.97
C GLU A 178 -1.62 -12.56 -7.54
N VAL A 179 -1.03 -13.43 -8.36
CA VAL A 179 -1.69 -14.63 -8.86
C VAL A 179 -1.27 -15.78 -7.94
N PHE A 180 -2.24 -16.44 -7.33
CA PHE A 180 -2.00 -17.67 -6.58
C PHE A 180 -1.89 -18.84 -7.57
N GLY A 181 -0.70 -19.43 -7.71
CA GLY A 181 -0.46 -20.56 -8.61
C GLY A 181 1.01 -20.93 -8.70
#